data_AF-A0A3T0Y486-F1
#
_entry.id   AF-A0A3T0Y486-F1
#
_cell.length_a   1.000
_cell.length_b   1.000
_cell.length_c   1.000
_cell.angle_alpha   90.00
_cell.angle_beta   90.00
_cell.angle_gamma   90.00
#
_symmetry.space_group_name_H-M   'P 1'
#
loop_
_entity.id
_entity.type
_entity.pdbx_description
1 polymer ?
#
loop_
_entity_poly.entity_id
_entity_poly.type
_entity_poly.pdbx_seq_one_letter_code
_entity_poly.pdbx_strand_id
1 'polypeptide(L)'
;MVHGDAGVAGPWAAKASPGDALVLMGPSGKWSPDQDADWHLFVGDDSALPAIAAGIEALHPDAVGHAYLEVDSAADILPLAAPAGLELHWLQRDGQLAGTTTLLADAVAAGPWPEGSVDAFVHGERGAMKALRDVLFKDKGLARSQVSLSGYWAYGREEDTFQAEKREPIGKILDD
;
A
#
# COMPACT_ATOMS: atom_id res chain seq x y z
N MET A 1 -7.77 4.40 -13.27
CA MET A 1 -8.69 3.26 -13.10
C MET A 1 -9.62 3.55 -11.93
N VAL A 2 -10.91 3.22 -12.01
CA VAL A 2 -11.88 3.46 -10.94
C VAL A 2 -12.34 2.09 -10.43
N HIS A 3 -12.15 1.78 -9.15
CA HIS A 3 -12.55 0.50 -8.60
C HIS A 3 -14.06 0.46 -8.34
N GLY A 4 -14.78 -0.29 -9.19
CA GLY A 4 -16.16 -0.74 -8.96
C GLY A 4 -17.29 0.30 -9.12
N ASP A 5 -18.48 -0.21 -9.44
CA ASP A 5 -19.71 0.58 -9.62
C ASP A 5 -20.46 0.83 -8.29
N ALA A 6 -19.97 0.24 -7.20
CA ALA A 6 -20.57 0.28 -5.88
C ALA A 6 -19.73 1.16 -4.93
N GLY A 7 -20.40 2.04 -4.16
CA GLY A 7 -19.78 3.04 -3.29
C GLY A 7 -20.01 4.47 -3.76
N VAL A 8 -19.51 5.46 -3.01
CA VAL A 8 -19.69 6.90 -3.36
C VAL A 8 -18.51 7.42 -4.18
N ALA A 9 -17.28 7.07 -3.78
CA ALA A 9 -16.06 7.62 -4.37
C ALA A 9 -15.79 7.14 -5.80
N GLY A 10 -15.92 5.83 -6.06
CA GLY A 10 -15.70 5.25 -7.39
C GLY A 10 -16.65 5.85 -8.44
N PRO A 11 -17.98 5.72 -8.28
CA PRO A 11 -18.95 6.27 -9.22
C PRO A 11 -18.86 7.80 -9.40
N TRP A 12 -18.46 8.55 -8.37
CA TRP A 12 -18.17 9.99 -8.51
C TRP A 12 -16.94 10.23 -9.37
N ALA A 13 -15.82 9.56 -9.07
CA ALA A 13 -14.57 9.73 -9.82
C ALA A 13 -14.73 9.38 -11.31
N ALA A 14 -15.54 8.38 -11.64
CA ALA A 14 -15.85 8.01 -13.03
C ALA A 14 -16.70 9.05 -13.79
N LYS A 15 -17.46 9.91 -13.08
CA LYS A 15 -18.40 10.89 -13.66
C LYS A 15 -17.96 12.34 -13.50
N ALA A 16 -16.89 12.59 -12.75
CA ALA A 16 -16.43 13.94 -12.43
C ALA A 16 -16.06 14.72 -13.70
N SER A 17 -16.52 15.97 -13.77
CA SER A 17 -16.28 16.91 -14.87
C SER A 17 -15.65 18.21 -14.36
N PRO A 18 -14.95 18.98 -15.21
CA PRO A 18 -14.43 20.29 -14.81
C PRO A 18 -15.55 21.20 -14.28
N GLY A 19 -15.40 21.68 -13.04
CA GLY A 19 -16.40 22.48 -12.34
C GLY A 19 -17.11 21.76 -11.19
N ASP A 20 -16.96 20.43 -11.08
CA ASP A 20 -17.49 19.68 -9.95
C ASP A 20 -16.74 20.01 -8.66
N ALA A 21 -17.48 20.21 -7.57
CA ALA A 21 -16.92 20.53 -6.26
C ALA A 21 -16.58 19.27 -5.47
N LEU A 22 -15.39 19.25 -4.88
CA LEU A 22 -14.95 18.24 -3.92
C LEU A 22 -14.56 18.94 -2.62
N VAL A 23 -15.08 18.46 -1.49
CA VAL A 23 -14.62 18.93 -0.18
C VAL A 23 -13.49 18.02 0.29
N LEU A 24 -12.30 18.60 0.40
CA LEU A 24 -11.11 17.93 0.94
C LEU A 24 -10.94 18.34 2.40
N MET A 25 -10.95 17.37 3.32
CA MET A 25 -10.33 17.56 4.64
C MET A 25 -8.86 17.16 4.54
N GLY A 26 -7.97 18.04 5.03
CA GLY A 26 -6.51 17.86 4.92
C GLY A 26 -6.00 16.54 5.52
N PRO A 27 -4.78 16.12 5.17
CA PRO A 27 -4.27 14.79 5.50
C PRO A 27 -4.24 14.59 7.01
N SER A 28 -4.86 13.50 7.48
CA SER A 28 -4.74 12.98 8.84
C SER A 28 -3.63 11.93 8.96
N GLY A 29 -2.84 11.74 7.90
CA GLY A 29 -1.79 10.73 7.79
C GLY A 29 -0.74 10.93 8.89
N LYS A 30 -0.61 9.93 9.76
CA LYS A 30 0.33 9.94 10.90
C LYS A 30 1.69 9.33 10.58
N TRP A 31 1.90 8.88 9.34
CA TRP A 31 3.13 8.20 8.95
C TRP A 31 3.95 9.08 8.00
N SER A 32 5.24 9.13 8.25
CA SER A 32 6.29 9.68 7.39
C SER A 32 7.49 8.74 7.47
N PRO A 33 8.26 8.57 6.38
CA PRO A 33 9.41 7.68 6.40
C PRO A 33 10.43 8.10 7.45
N ASP A 34 10.92 7.13 8.21
CA ASP A 34 12.02 7.32 9.16
C ASP A 34 13.32 7.53 8.37
N GLN A 35 13.93 8.70 8.53
CA GLN A 35 15.15 9.07 7.81
C GLN A 35 16.40 8.39 8.39
N ASP A 36 16.31 7.84 9.61
CA ASP A 36 17.41 7.17 10.30
C ASP A 36 17.42 5.65 10.03
N ALA A 37 16.43 5.12 9.29
CA ALA A 37 16.41 3.72 8.88
C ALA A 37 17.52 3.44 7.85
N ASP A 38 18.16 2.28 7.95
CA ASP A 38 19.22 1.87 7.03
C ASP A 38 18.68 1.60 5.61
N TRP A 39 17.42 1.20 5.50
CA TRP A 39 16.70 1.04 4.22
C TRP A 39 15.18 1.10 4.37
N HIS A 40 14.47 1.29 3.26
CA HIS A 40 13.01 1.45 3.23
C HIS A 40 12.29 0.35 2.43
N LEU A 41 11.11 -0.03 2.89
CA LEU A 41 10.24 -0.98 2.19
C LEU A 41 8.86 -0.35 1.94
N PHE A 42 8.46 -0.22 0.68
CA PHE A 42 7.11 0.20 0.30
C PHE A 42 6.37 -0.95 -0.35
N VAL A 43 5.13 -1.22 0.07
CA VAL A 43 4.34 -2.32 -0.48
C VAL A 43 2.89 -1.89 -0.56
N GLY A 44 2.27 -2.06 -1.72
CA GLY A 44 0.84 -1.81 -1.85
C GLY A 44 0.27 -2.02 -3.23
N ASP A 45 -1.06 -2.03 -3.29
CA ASP A 45 -1.83 -2.05 -4.52
C ASP A 45 -2.10 -0.63 -5.04
N ASP A 46 -2.84 -0.52 -6.14
CA ASP A 46 -3.16 0.75 -6.78
C ASP A 46 -3.89 1.75 -5.84
N SER A 47 -4.55 1.28 -4.78
CA SER A 47 -5.17 2.15 -3.77
C SER A 47 -4.15 2.85 -2.86
N ALA A 48 -2.98 2.26 -2.67
CA ALA A 48 -1.91 2.78 -1.82
C ALA A 48 -0.86 3.60 -2.60
N LEU A 49 -0.85 3.54 -3.93
CA LEU A 49 0.12 4.24 -4.78
C LEU A 49 0.26 5.75 -4.46
N PRO A 50 -0.81 6.53 -4.22
CA PRO A 50 -0.64 7.95 -3.89
C PRO A 50 0.13 8.17 -2.57
N ALA A 51 -0.11 7.33 -1.56
CA ALA A 51 0.57 7.42 -0.27
C ALA A 51 2.03 6.95 -0.38
N ILE A 52 2.28 5.87 -1.14
CA ILE A 52 3.62 5.39 -1.42
C ILE A 52 4.43 6.45 -2.19
N ALA A 53 3.86 7.03 -3.24
CA ALA A 53 4.51 8.09 -4.01
C ALA A 53 4.93 9.26 -3.11
N ALA A 54 4.01 9.75 -2.27
CA ALA A 54 4.33 10.82 -1.31
C ALA A 54 5.41 10.42 -0.29
N GLY A 55 5.43 9.14 0.14
CA GLY A 55 6.47 8.61 1.00
C GLY A 55 7.84 8.58 0.32
N ILE A 56 7.89 8.10 -0.93
CA ILE A 56 9.12 8.05 -1.74
C ILE A 56 9.66 9.46 -2.02
N GLU A 57 8.79 10.41 -2.36
CA GLU A 57 9.16 11.82 -2.59
C GLU A 57 9.74 12.51 -1.35
N ALA A 58 9.42 12.01 -0.15
CA ALA A 58 9.90 12.55 1.12
C ALA A 58 11.23 11.92 1.59
N LEU A 59 11.77 10.93 0.87
CA LEU A 59 13.04 10.28 1.23
C LEU A 59 14.24 11.18 0.94
N HIS A 60 15.31 10.98 1.71
CA HIS A 60 16.62 11.50 1.35
C HIS A 60 17.06 10.96 -0.04
N PRO A 61 17.75 11.76 -0.88
CA PRO A 61 18.21 11.30 -2.20
C PRO A 61 19.10 10.07 -2.20
N ASP A 62 19.77 9.80 -1.09
CA ASP A 62 20.65 8.64 -0.89
C ASP A 62 19.93 7.44 -0.24
N ALA A 63 18.62 7.52 -0.01
CA ALA A 63 17.85 6.43 0.54
C ALA A 63 17.90 5.20 -0.38
N VAL A 64 17.94 4.02 0.25
CA VAL A 64 17.99 2.73 -0.43
C VAL A 64 16.79 1.89 -0.01
N GLY A 65 16.37 0.97 -0.88
CA GLY A 65 15.30 0.05 -0.52
C GLY A 65 14.53 -0.50 -1.71
N HIS A 66 13.31 -0.96 -1.44
CA HIS A 66 12.48 -1.64 -2.42
C HIS A 66 11.02 -1.21 -2.31
N ALA A 67 10.37 -1.00 -3.45
CA ALA A 67 8.93 -0.74 -3.55
C ALA A 67 8.25 -1.83 -4.38
N TYR A 68 7.32 -2.59 -3.80
CA TYR A 68 6.51 -3.59 -4.49
C TYR A 68 5.10 -3.06 -4.72
N LEU A 69 4.78 -2.81 -5.99
CA LEU A 69 3.63 -2.02 -6.40
C LEU A 69 2.73 -2.87 -7.30
N GLU A 70 1.59 -3.30 -6.78
CA GLU A 70 0.61 -4.07 -7.55
C GLU A 70 -0.30 -3.15 -8.36
N VAL A 71 -0.38 -3.40 -9.66
CA VAL A 71 -1.27 -2.71 -10.61
C VAL A 71 -2.00 -3.71 -11.47
N ASP A 72 -3.07 -3.29 -12.14
CA ASP A 72 -3.81 -4.19 -13.04
C ASP A 72 -2.96 -4.57 -14.25
N SER A 73 -2.35 -3.58 -14.90
CA SER A 73 -1.61 -3.76 -16.15
C SER A 73 -0.46 -2.76 -16.30
N ALA A 74 0.38 -2.96 -17.31
CA ALA A 74 1.42 -2.01 -17.70
C ALA A 74 0.89 -0.59 -18.02
N ALA A 75 -0.39 -0.44 -18.36
CA ALA A 75 -0.99 0.88 -18.61
C ALA A 75 -1.20 1.69 -17.33
N ASP A 76 -1.17 1.04 -16.17
CA ASP A 76 -1.39 1.64 -14.86
C ASP A 76 -0.05 1.92 -14.13
N ILE A 77 1.09 1.63 -14.77
CA ILE A 77 2.41 1.98 -14.26
C ILE A 77 2.56 3.51 -14.30
N LEU A 78 2.88 4.08 -13.14
CA LEU A 78 3.09 5.52 -12.99
C LEU A 78 4.58 5.86 -13.03
N PRO A 79 4.99 6.95 -13.68
CA PRO A 79 6.33 7.47 -13.51
C PRO A 79 6.48 8.00 -12.07
N LEU A 80 7.31 7.34 -11.27
CA LEU A 80 7.63 7.77 -9.90
C LEU A 80 9.09 8.24 -9.85
N ALA A 81 9.29 9.44 -9.31
CA ALA A 81 10.63 9.95 -9.01
C ALA A 81 11.11 9.30 -7.71
N ALA A 82 12.04 8.35 -7.83
CA ALA A 82 12.61 7.64 -6.70
C ALA A 82 14.10 7.95 -6.52
N PRO A 83 14.63 7.91 -5.28
CA PRO A 83 16.06 7.84 -5.03
C PRO A 83 16.74 6.76 -5.88
N ALA A 84 17.98 6.98 -6.32
CA ALA A 84 18.67 6.02 -7.18
C ALA A 84 18.90 4.64 -6.52
N GLY A 85 18.90 4.60 -5.18
CA GLY A 85 19.01 3.39 -4.40
C GLY A 85 17.68 2.67 -4.12
N LEU A 86 16.54 3.25 -4.50
CA LEU A 86 15.21 2.67 -4.29
C LEU A 86 14.73 1.97 -5.57
N GLU A 87 14.64 0.64 -5.51
CA GLU A 87 14.21 -0.16 -6.66
C GLU A 87 12.68 -0.31 -6.69
N LEU A 88 12.06 0.01 -7.84
CA LEU A 88 10.62 -0.09 -8.03
C LEU A 88 10.25 -1.38 -8.79
N HIS A 89 9.53 -2.26 -8.11
CA HIS A 89 9.03 -3.54 -8.59
C HIS A 89 7.54 -3.44 -8.90
N TRP A 90 7.19 -3.34 -10.18
CA TRP A 90 5.79 -3.31 -10.63
C TRP A 90 5.26 -4.72 -10.87
N LEU A 91 4.24 -5.09 -10.11
CA LEU A 91 3.59 -6.40 -10.15
C LEU A 91 2.25 -6.26 -10.87
N GLN A 92 2.08 -6.95 -11.98
CA GLN A 92 0.86 -6.85 -12.80
C GLN A 92 -0.09 -8.00 -12.47
N ARG A 93 -1.37 -7.69 -12.27
CA ARG A 93 -2.40 -8.71 -12.05
C ARG A 93 -2.73 -9.49 -13.32
N ASP A 94 -2.49 -8.91 -14.49
CA ASP A 94 -2.70 -9.54 -15.80
C ASP A 94 -4.11 -10.14 -15.96
N GLY A 95 -5.12 -9.36 -15.59
CA GLY A 95 -6.54 -9.72 -15.71
C GLY A 95 -7.10 -10.52 -14.52
N GLN A 96 -6.30 -10.77 -13.49
CA GLN A 96 -6.82 -11.24 -12.20
C GLN A 96 -7.53 -10.10 -11.45
N LEU A 97 -8.53 -10.45 -10.63
CA LEU A 97 -9.25 -9.47 -9.84
C LEU A 97 -8.34 -8.87 -8.77
N ALA A 98 -8.49 -7.57 -8.53
CA ALA A 98 -7.83 -6.90 -7.42
C ALA A 98 -8.20 -7.57 -6.09
N GLY A 99 -7.23 -7.73 -5.20
CA GLY A 99 -7.44 -8.36 -3.89
C GLY A 99 -7.56 -9.88 -3.91
N THR A 100 -7.39 -10.54 -5.06
CA THR A 100 -7.43 -12.01 -5.15
C THR A 100 -6.08 -12.65 -5.45
N THR A 101 -5.02 -11.84 -5.60
CA THR A 101 -3.67 -12.34 -5.91
C THR A 101 -2.81 -12.48 -4.64
N THR A 102 -1.67 -13.17 -4.76
CA THR A 102 -0.63 -13.26 -3.74
C THR A 102 0.63 -12.47 -4.08
N LEU A 103 0.59 -11.68 -5.17
CA LEU A 103 1.76 -11.07 -5.79
C LEU A 103 2.62 -10.28 -4.81
N LEU A 104 2.00 -9.42 -3.99
CA LEU A 104 2.71 -8.61 -3.00
C LEU A 104 3.41 -9.44 -1.93
N ALA A 105 2.71 -10.43 -1.35
CA ALA A 105 3.28 -11.27 -0.30
C ALA A 105 4.42 -12.16 -0.83
N ASP A 106 4.23 -12.74 -2.02
CA ASP A 106 5.23 -13.60 -2.67
C ASP A 106 6.48 -12.80 -3.03
N ALA A 107 6.33 -11.60 -3.60
CA ALA A 107 7.44 -10.74 -3.98
C ALA A 107 8.25 -10.26 -2.76
N VAL A 108 7.59 -9.85 -1.68
CA VAL A 108 8.26 -9.43 -0.44
C VAL A 108 8.97 -10.60 0.24
N ALA A 109 8.39 -11.80 0.21
CA ALA A 109 9.03 -12.99 0.78
C ALA A 109 10.30 -13.41 0.02
N ALA A 110 10.24 -13.38 -1.32
CA ALA A 110 11.31 -13.81 -2.21
C ALA A 110 12.38 -12.72 -2.48
N GLY A 111 12.02 -11.45 -2.32
CA GLY A 111 12.88 -10.32 -2.63
C GLY A 111 14.08 -10.15 -1.70
N PRO A 112 14.97 -9.21 -2.02
CA PRO A 112 16.12 -8.85 -1.17
C PRO A 112 15.68 -8.32 0.20
N TRP A 113 16.46 -8.70 1.22
CA TRP A 113 16.35 -8.21 2.59
C TRP A 113 17.74 -7.73 3.04
N PRO A 114 18.09 -6.46 2.77
CA PRO A 114 19.35 -5.88 3.23
C PRO A 114 19.52 -5.99 4.75
N GLU A 115 20.77 -6.07 5.19
CA GLU A 115 21.08 -5.95 6.62
C GLU A 115 20.76 -4.54 7.13
N GLY A 116 20.53 -4.41 8.44
CA GLY A 116 20.19 -3.15 9.08
C GLY A 116 18.72 -2.99 9.41
N SER A 117 18.37 -1.81 9.91
CA SER A 117 17.02 -1.39 10.28
C SER A 117 16.20 -1.03 9.04
N VAL A 118 14.97 -1.53 9.00
CA VAL A 118 13.98 -1.19 7.97
C VAL A 118 12.87 -0.32 8.56
N ASP A 119 12.41 0.66 7.77
CA ASP A 119 11.09 1.29 7.94
C ASP A 119 10.19 0.87 6.77
N ALA A 120 9.06 0.24 7.10
CA ALA A 120 8.18 -0.41 6.14
C ALA A 120 6.79 0.24 6.10
N PHE A 121 6.38 0.71 4.91
CA PHE A 121 5.02 1.17 4.62
C PHE A 121 4.29 0.13 3.76
N VAL A 122 3.29 -0.53 4.34
CA VAL A 122 2.64 -1.73 3.78
C VAL A 122 1.13 -1.58 3.83
N HIS A 123 0.53 -1.11 2.74
CA HIS A 123 -0.87 -0.68 2.71
C HIS A 123 -1.58 -1.18 1.45
N GLY A 124 -2.84 -1.58 1.56
CA GLY A 124 -3.63 -2.06 0.40
C GLY A 124 -4.81 -2.92 0.81
N GLU A 125 -5.17 -3.92 0.02
CA GLU A 125 -6.27 -4.84 0.34
C GLU A 125 -6.01 -5.66 1.62
N ARG A 126 -7.03 -5.77 2.49
CA ARG A 126 -6.94 -6.37 3.83
C ARG A 126 -6.42 -7.82 3.84
N GLY A 127 -6.89 -8.67 2.93
CA GLY A 127 -6.40 -10.05 2.79
C GLY A 127 -4.91 -10.10 2.44
N ALA A 128 -4.48 -9.31 1.46
CA ALA A 128 -3.07 -9.16 1.11
C ALA A 128 -2.24 -8.64 2.30
N MET A 129 -2.74 -7.66 3.04
CA MET A 129 -2.07 -7.13 4.24
C MET A 129 -1.95 -8.18 5.36
N LYS A 130 -2.93 -9.07 5.51
CA LYS A 130 -2.85 -10.20 6.46
C LYS A 130 -1.77 -11.21 6.04
N ALA A 131 -1.61 -11.48 4.75
CA ALA A 131 -0.53 -12.34 4.25
C ALA A 131 0.85 -11.69 4.47
N LEU A 132 0.98 -10.40 4.15
CA LEU A 132 2.21 -9.63 4.39
C LEU A 132 2.58 -9.54 5.86
N ARG A 133 1.59 -9.39 6.76
CA ARG A 133 1.82 -9.43 8.21
C ARG A 133 2.60 -10.67 8.62
N ASP A 134 2.21 -11.84 8.11
CA ASP A 134 2.86 -13.09 8.47
C ASP A 134 4.31 -13.11 7.96
N VAL A 135 4.57 -12.66 6.73
CA VAL A 135 5.93 -12.51 6.19
C VAL A 135 6.77 -11.56 7.06
N LEU A 136 6.26 -10.35 7.33
CA LEU A 136 7.02 -9.29 8.00
C LEU A 136 7.33 -9.62 9.46
N PHE A 137 6.37 -10.15 10.21
CA PHE A 137 6.52 -10.35 11.66
C PHE A 137 6.95 -11.77 12.02
N LYS A 138 6.48 -12.80 11.32
CA LYS A 138 6.82 -14.19 11.65
C LYS A 138 8.10 -14.63 10.95
N ASP A 139 8.22 -14.35 9.66
CA ASP A 139 9.35 -14.85 8.87
C ASP A 139 10.57 -13.92 8.96
N LYS A 140 10.34 -12.60 8.92
CA LYS A 140 11.41 -11.58 8.95
C LYS A 140 11.66 -10.99 10.35
N GLY A 141 10.75 -11.23 11.30
CA GLY A 141 10.95 -10.88 12.71
C GLY A 141 10.98 -9.38 12.99
N LEU A 142 10.34 -8.55 12.17
CA LEU A 142 10.34 -7.09 12.37
C LEU A 142 9.63 -6.69 13.66
N ALA A 143 10.06 -5.59 14.29
CA ALA A 143 9.32 -4.99 15.38
C ALA A 143 8.11 -4.19 14.86
N ARG A 144 7.04 -4.06 15.66
CA ARG A 144 5.84 -3.28 15.28
C ARG A 144 6.14 -1.81 14.99
N SER A 145 7.16 -1.24 15.62
CA SER A 145 7.59 0.14 15.38
C SER A 145 8.20 0.36 14.00
N GLN A 146 8.64 -0.72 13.34
CA GLN A 146 9.27 -0.68 12.01
C GLN A 146 8.25 -0.79 10.87
N VAL A 147 6.97 -1.01 11.17
CA VAL A 147 5.97 -1.35 10.15
C VAL A 147 4.69 -0.54 10.32
N SER A 148 4.39 0.27 9.31
CA SER A 148 3.07 0.82 9.07
C SER A 148 2.27 -0.15 8.21
N LEU A 149 1.37 -0.93 8.83
CA LEU A 149 0.57 -1.95 8.15
C LEU A 149 -0.92 -1.61 8.20
N SER A 150 -1.58 -1.40 7.05
CA SER A 150 -3.00 -1.03 7.03
C SER A 150 -3.79 -1.54 5.83
N GLY A 151 -4.98 -2.07 6.11
CA GLY A 151 -5.98 -2.39 5.09
C GLY A 151 -6.74 -1.13 4.69
N TYR A 152 -6.61 -0.72 3.44
CA TYR A 152 -7.34 0.41 2.85
C TYR A 152 -8.72 0.03 2.37
N TRP A 153 -8.88 -1.22 1.90
CA TRP A 153 -10.14 -1.79 1.44
C TRP A 153 -10.13 -3.31 1.67
N ALA A 154 -11.24 -3.99 1.37
CA ALA A 154 -11.31 -5.44 1.42
C ALA A 154 -12.13 -6.00 0.26
N TYR A 155 -11.60 -7.01 -0.42
CA TYR A 155 -12.30 -7.65 -1.52
C TYR A 155 -13.62 -8.29 -1.04
N GLY A 156 -14.69 -8.11 -1.81
CA GLY A 156 -16.03 -8.63 -1.51
C GLY A 156 -16.77 -7.93 -0.36
N ARG A 157 -16.35 -6.72 0.04
CA ARG A 157 -17.01 -5.91 1.09
C ARG A 157 -17.29 -4.49 0.61
N GLU A 158 -18.47 -3.95 0.93
CA GLU A 158 -18.81 -2.55 0.68
C GLU A 158 -18.08 -1.60 1.66
N GLU A 159 -17.73 -0.40 1.19
CA GLU A 159 -16.88 0.59 1.87
C GLU A 159 -17.37 0.98 3.29
N ASP A 160 -18.66 1.26 3.46
CA ASP A 160 -19.25 1.64 4.75
C ASP A 160 -19.15 0.50 5.79
N THR A 161 -19.38 -0.73 5.34
CA THR A 161 -19.25 -1.91 6.19
C THR A 161 -17.77 -2.12 6.59
N PHE A 162 -16.85 -1.91 5.65
CA PHE A 162 -15.41 -2.07 5.89
C PHE A 162 -14.83 -1.05 6.88
N GLN A 163 -15.18 0.24 6.76
CA GLN A 163 -14.67 1.27 7.68
C GLN A 163 -15.21 1.06 9.11
N ALA A 164 -16.47 0.62 9.24
CA ALA A 164 -17.03 0.25 10.55
C ALA A 164 -16.32 -0.98 11.15
N GLU A 165 -16.03 -1.98 10.32
CA GLU A 165 -15.33 -3.21 10.73
C GLU A 165 -13.88 -2.98 11.19
N LYS A 166 -13.21 -1.89 10.80
CA LYS A 166 -11.82 -1.60 11.25
C LYS A 166 -11.66 -1.59 12.77
N ARG A 167 -12.74 -1.32 13.52
CA ARG A 167 -12.75 -1.31 14.99
C ARG A 167 -13.19 -2.65 15.61
N GLU A 168 -13.65 -3.58 14.79
CA GLU A 168 -14.14 -4.91 15.17
C GLU A 168 -13.03 -5.97 14.99
N PRO A 169 -13.11 -7.14 15.65
CA PRO A 169 -12.10 -8.20 15.56
C PRO A 169 -11.79 -8.64 14.12
N ILE A 170 -12.78 -8.59 13.21
CA ILE A 170 -12.61 -8.96 11.80
C ILE A 170 -11.72 -7.99 11.02
N GLY A 171 -11.72 -6.71 11.42
CA GLY A 171 -10.93 -5.64 10.81
C GLY A 171 -9.57 -5.42 11.46
N LYS A 172 -9.30 -6.04 12.62
CA LYS A 172 -7.95 -6.04 13.21
C LYS A 172 -6.99 -6.82 12.32
N ILE A 173 -5.97 -6.14 11.84
CA ILE A 173 -4.84 -6.74 11.11
C ILE A 173 -3.76 -7.15 12.12
N LEU A 174 -3.54 -6.30 13.13
CA LEU A 174 -2.63 -6.56 14.23
C LEU A 174 -3.45 -6.89 15.49
N ASP A 175 -3.09 -7.97 16.17
CA ASP A 175 -3.60 -8.23 17.53
C ASP A 175 -2.88 -7.30 18.52
N ASP A 176 -3.57 -6.84 19.57
CA ASP A 176 -3.00 -5.97 20.61
C ASP A 176 -1.95 -6.71 21.45
#